data_AF-A0A1I6P013-F1
#
_entry.id   AF-A0A1I6P013-F1
#
_cell.length_a   1.000
_cell.length_b   1.000
_cell.length_c   1.000
_cell.angle_alpha   90.00
_cell.angle_beta   90.00
_cell.angle_gamma   90.00
#
_symmetry.space_group_name_H-M   'P 1'
#
loop_
_entity.id
_entity.type
_entity.pdbx_description
1 polymer ?
#
loop_
_entity_poly.entity_id
_entity_poly.type
_entity_poly.pdbx_seq_one_letter_code
_entity_poly.pdbx_strand_id
1 'polypeptide(L)'
;MDKRSYVKELTYHLRSLPVAEKQRILADIDDQFNIGAIDGKDEQTLILELGPPDEVASQYTTITESPPVNESEQDPLYSYQSEPKTTHLGRLLVVLIVNILFIVGPVFGFLGVLIGGWALIATGFLSPVIWAFSLLWRTPALLLTELSWLLVIIGTTLVALSLWYLLSKGTVMLIKKYSQVLSDWVKG
;
A
#
# COMPACT_ATOMS: atom_id res chain seq x y z
N MET A 1 19.64 -6.68 32.59
CA MET A 1 18.33 -7.05 33.18
C MET A 1 17.66 -8.00 32.20
N ASP A 2 17.02 -9.07 32.67
CA ASP A 2 16.30 -10.01 31.80
C ASP A 2 14.80 -9.67 31.76
N LYS A 3 14.07 -10.22 30.78
CA LYS A 3 12.60 -10.01 30.64
C LYS A 3 11.86 -10.25 31.96
N ARG A 4 12.23 -11.29 32.70
CA ARG A 4 11.58 -11.67 33.97
C ARG A 4 11.79 -10.62 35.07
N SER A 5 12.99 -10.07 35.18
CA SER A 5 13.31 -9.01 36.14
C SER A 5 12.57 -7.72 35.77
N TYR A 6 12.48 -7.38 34.48
CA TYR A 6 11.73 -6.23 33.98
C TYR A 6 10.24 -6.28 34.31
N VAL A 7 9.58 -7.39 33.98
CA VAL A 7 8.16 -7.57 34.26
C VAL A 7 7.87 -7.54 35.77
N LYS A 8 8.77 -8.09 36.58
CA LYS A 8 8.62 -8.09 38.05
C LYS A 8 8.70 -6.67 38.64
N GLU A 9 9.64 -5.87 38.16
CA GLU A 9 9.80 -4.48 38.60
C GLU A 9 8.62 -3.61 38.12
N LEU A 10 8.22 -3.75 36.85
CA LEU A 10 7.04 -3.08 36.31
C LEU A 10 5.77 -3.43 37.10
N THR A 11 5.58 -4.70 37.46
CA THR A 11 4.44 -5.14 38.29
C THR A 11 4.44 -4.48 39.68
N TYR A 12 5.62 -4.23 40.25
CA TYR A 12 5.75 -3.54 41.53
C TYR A 12 5.32 -2.07 41.42
N HIS A 13 5.66 -1.39 40.32
CA HIS A 13 5.26 0.00 40.07
C HIS A 13 3.78 0.14 39.71
N LEU A 14 3.17 -0.85 39.03
CA LEU A 14 1.74 -0.87 38.67
C LEU A 14 0.81 -1.31 39.82
N ARG A 15 1.30 -1.46 41.05
CA ARG A 15 0.52 -1.97 42.19
C ARG A 15 -0.67 -1.09 42.59
N SER A 16 -0.65 0.20 42.24
CA SER A 16 -1.72 1.17 42.50
C SER A 16 -2.92 1.02 41.57
N LEU A 17 -2.77 0.31 40.44
CA LEU A 17 -3.81 0.16 39.43
C LEU A 17 -4.76 -1.01 39.73
N PRO A 18 -6.01 -0.95 39.24
CA PRO A 18 -6.94 -2.07 39.29
C PRO A 18 -6.34 -3.33 38.65
N VAL A 19 -6.69 -4.51 39.18
CA VAL A 19 -6.14 -5.80 38.74
C VAL A 19 -6.32 -6.02 37.23
N ALA A 20 -7.46 -5.62 36.67
CA ALA A 20 -7.75 -5.74 35.25
C ALA A 20 -6.81 -4.87 34.38
N GLU A 21 -6.56 -3.63 34.81
CA GLU A 21 -5.70 -2.69 34.10
C GLU A 21 -4.24 -3.12 34.13
N LYS A 22 -3.78 -3.57 35.30
CA LYS A 22 -2.45 -4.16 35.47
C LYS A 22 -2.25 -5.38 34.57
N GLN A 23 -3.23 -6.28 34.47
CA GLN A 23 -3.13 -7.45 33.59
C GLN A 23 -3.06 -7.07 32.13
N ARG A 24 -3.81 -6.04 31.70
CA ARG A 24 -3.75 -5.51 30.33
C ARG A 24 -2.35 -4.98 29.99
N ILE A 25 -1.80 -4.13 30.85
CA ILE A 25 -0.47 -3.53 30.65
C ILE A 25 0.63 -4.61 30.62
N LEU A 26 0.56 -5.60 31.52
CA LEU A 26 1.53 -6.70 31.53
C LEU A 26 1.44 -7.56 30.27
N ALA A 27 0.24 -7.75 29.71
CA ALA A 27 0.04 -8.48 28.45
C ALA A 27 0.63 -7.71 27.26
N ASP A 28 0.38 -6.41 27.17
CA ASP A 28 0.91 -5.55 26.10
C ASP A 28 2.45 -5.57 26.07
N ILE A 29 3.08 -5.52 27.26
CA ILE A 29 4.54 -5.60 27.39
C ILE A 29 5.05 -6.99 27.00
N ASP A 30 4.36 -8.06 27.41
CA ASP A 30 4.76 -9.43 27.03
C ASP A 30 4.71 -9.63 25.51
N ASP A 31 3.66 -9.11 24.84
CA ASP A 31 3.52 -9.13 23.39
C ASP A 31 4.67 -8.38 22.69
N GLN A 32 5.08 -7.23 23.21
CA GLN A 32 6.19 -6.46 22.66
C GLN A 32 7.53 -7.22 22.75
N PHE A 33 7.78 -7.91 23.86
CA PHE A 33 8.93 -8.81 23.98
C PHE A 33 8.86 -10.00 23.01
N ASN A 34 7.67 -10.56 22.81
CA ASN A 34 7.46 -11.71 21.93
C ASN A 34 7.67 -11.32 20.45
N ILE A 35 7.15 -10.16 20.03
CA ILE A 35 7.37 -9.59 18.68
C ILE A 35 8.86 -9.30 18.46
N GLY A 36 9.52 -8.67 19.43
CA GLY A 36 10.94 -8.39 19.36
C GLY A 36 11.82 -9.64 19.24
N ALA A 37 11.45 -10.72 19.93
CA ALA A 37 12.14 -12.01 19.82
C ALA A 37 11.96 -12.66 18.44
N ILE A 38 10.78 -12.53 17.81
CA ILE A 38 10.53 -13.01 16.44
C ILE A 38 11.40 -12.24 15.43
N ASP A 39 11.57 -10.94 15.63
CA ASP A 39 12.43 -10.07 14.80
C ASP A 39 13.94 -10.26 15.07
N GLY A 40 14.31 -11.20 15.95
CA GLY A 40 15.70 -11.53 16.28
C GLY A 40 16.41 -10.49 17.16
N LYS A 41 15.66 -9.61 17.83
CA LYS A 41 16.24 -8.64 18.78
C LYS A 41 16.55 -9.31 20.12
N ASP A 42 17.67 -8.91 20.72
CA ASP A 42 18.05 -9.34 22.07
C ASP A 42 17.17 -8.67 23.14
N GLU A 43 16.90 -9.37 24.24
CA GLU A 43 16.06 -8.87 25.34
C GLU A 43 16.59 -7.55 25.92
N GLN A 44 17.91 -7.35 25.95
CA GLN A 44 18.52 -6.13 26.48
C GLN A 44 18.23 -4.93 25.58
N THR A 45 18.24 -5.14 24.26
CA THR A 45 17.88 -4.11 23.28
C THR A 45 16.40 -3.72 23.42
N LEU A 46 15.52 -4.69 23.65
CA LEU A 46 14.10 -4.42 23.87
C LEU A 46 13.84 -3.63 25.16
N ILE A 47 14.58 -3.93 26.24
CA ILE A 47 14.49 -3.16 27.49
C ILE A 47 14.98 -1.72 27.29
N LEU A 48 16.03 -1.52 26.51
CA LEU A 48 16.53 -0.19 26.15
C LEU A 48 15.52 0.61 25.31
N GLU A 49 14.82 -0.06 24.39
CA GLU A 49 13.76 0.57 23.57
C GLU A 49 12.49 0.88 24.38
N LEU A 50 12.15 0.03 25.35
CA LEU A 50 11.00 0.21 26.25
C LEU A 50 11.21 1.34 27.27
N GLY A 51 12.44 1.57 27.68
CA GLY A 51 12.79 2.50 28.76
C GLY A 51 12.69 1.86 30.15
N PRO A 52 12.94 2.63 31.21
CA PRO A 52 12.97 2.10 32.56
C PRO A 52 11.53 1.83 33.10
N PRO A 53 11.35 0.76 33.91
CA PRO A 53 10.02 0.24 34.27
C PRO A 53 9.19 1.20 35.14
N ASP A 54 9.84 2.10 35.86
CA ASP A 54 9.21 3.17 36.64
C ASP A 54 8.61 4.26 35.75
N GLU A 55 9.34 4.71 34.72
CA GLU A 55 8.83 5.67 33.74
C GLU A 55 7.64 5.09 32.97
N VAL A 56 7.74 3.84 32.51
CA VAL A 56 6.64 3.15 31.81
C VAL A 56 5.42 3.04 32.71
N ALA A 57 5.56 2.66 33.98
CA ALA A 57 4.43 2.58 34.91
C ALA A 57 3.79 3.95 35.20
N SER A 58 4.58 5.02 35.23
CA SER A 58 4.08 6.36 35.47
C SER A 58 3.13 6.83 34.35
N GLN A 59 3.42 6.49 33.09
CA GLN A 59 2.57 6.82 31.95
C GLN A 59 1.16 6.25 32.09
N TYR A 60 1.01 5.05 32.67
CA TYR A 60 -0.31 4.43 32.90
C TYR A 60 -1.01 4.96 34.16
N THR A 61 -0.24 5.41 35.16
CA THR A 61 -0.81 5.92 36.41
C THR A 61 -1.35 7.34 36.24
N THR A 62 -0.65 8.20 35.48
CA THR A 62 -1.07 9.60 35.24
C THR A 62 -2.39 9.71 34.46
N ILE A 63 -2.75 8.70 33.67
CA ILE A 63 -4.01 8.68 32.91
C ILE A 63 -5.22 8.35 33.80
N THR A 64 -5.01 7.74 34.97
CA THR A 64 -6.10 7.23 35.84
C THR A 64 -6.52 8.22 36.93
N GLU A 65 -5.73 9.27 37.21
CA GLU A 65 -6.05 10.31 38.19
C GLU A 65 -6.81 11.49 37.53
N SER A 66 -8.08 11.29 37.17
CA SER A 66 -9.02 12.39 36.92
C SER A 66 -10.20 12.28 37.90
N PRO A 67 -10.61 13.39 38.57
CA PRO A 67 -11.61 13.36 39.64
C PRO A 67 -13.03 13.10 39.09
N PRO A 68 -14.00 12.67 39.91
CA PRO A 68 -15.32 12.29 39.43
C PRO A 68 -16.07 13.55 38.95
N VAL A 69 -16.26 13.67 37.64
CA VAL A 69 -17.04 14.77 37.05
C VAL A 69 -18.50 14.35 37.01
N ASN A 70 -19.33 15.16 37.66
CA ASN A 70 -20.78 15.07 37.72
C ASN A 70 -21.39 15.01 36.30
N GLU A 71 -22.39 14.14 36.17
CA GLU A 71 -23.30 14.06 35.03
C GLU A 71 -24.00 15.41 34.80
N SER A 72 -23.67 16.09 33.70
CA SER A 72 -24.65 16.85 32.90
C SER A 72 -23.95 17.49 31.69
N GLU A 73 -24.38 17.04 30.51
CA GLU A 73 -24.42 17.81 29.26
C GLU A 73 -23.08 18.28 28.68
N GLN A 74 -22.48 17.45 27.82
CA GLN A 74 -21.61 17.92 26.74
C GLN A 74 -21.48 16.85 25.64
N ASP A 75 -21.86 17.24 24.42
CA ASP A 75 -21.51 16.78 23.06
C ASP A 75 -21.36 15.27 22.76
N PRO A 76 -21.66 14.81 21.53
CA PRO A 76 -21.36 13.44 21.12
C PRO A 76 -19.83 13.31 20.93
N LEU A 77 -19.10 13.23 22.04
CA LEU A 77 -17.71 12.81 22.09
C LEU A 77 -17.73 11.35 21.64
N TYR A 78 -17.17 11.09 20.46
CA TYR A 78 -16.99 9.76 19.91
C TYR A 78 -16.40 8.84 20.97
N SER A 79 -17.24 8.00 21.56
CA SER A 79 -16.81 6.89 22.40
C SER A 79 -16.06 5.93 21.49
N TYR A 80 -14.73 6.06 21.43
CA TYR A 80 -13.87 4.96 21.03
C TYR A 80 -13.98 3.91 22.15
N GLN A 81 -15.08 3.17 22.15
CA GLN A 81 -15.12 1.84 22.74
C GLN A 81 -14.12 1.01 21.93
N SER A 82 -12.90 0.92 22.42
CA SER A 82 -11.92 -0.07 22.00
C SER A 82 -12.47 -1.43 22.39
N GLU A 83 -13.34 -1.97 21.55
CA GLU A 83 -13.65 -3.40 21.57
C GLU A 83 -12.33 -4.19 21.52
N PRO A 84 -12.23 -5.33 22.22
CA PRO A 84 -11.05 -6.18 22.16
C PRO A 84 -10.79 -6.51 20.69
N LYS A 85 -9.66 -6.02 20.17
CA LYS A 85 -9.28 -6.06 18.76
C LYS A 85 -8.91 -7.50 18.39
N THR A 86 -9.90 -8.38 18.34
CA THR A 86 -9.82 -9.61 17.58
C THR A 86 -9.73 -9.18 16.12
N THR A 87 -8.51 -9.03 15.63
CA THR A 87 -8.28 -8.67 14.24
C THR A 87 -8.76 -9.85 13.41
N HIS A 88 -10.00 -9.79 12.93
CA HIS A 88 -10.55 -10.78 12.03
C HIS A 88 -9.70 -10.77 10.76
N LEU A 89 -8.71 -11.68 10.68
CA LEU A 89 -7.81 -11.82 9.53
C LEU A 89 -8.58 -11.87 8.21
N GLY A 90 -9.77 -12.50 8.21
CA GLY A 90 -10.66 -12.55 7.05
C GLY A 90 -11.14 -11.16 6.59
N ARG A 91 -11.44 -10.24 7.51
CA ARG A 91 -11.83 -8.86 7.16
C ARG A 91 -10.67 -8.08 6.56
N LEU A 92 -9.46 -8.25 7.11
CA LEU A 92 -8.25 -7.65 6.53
C LEU A 92 -7.95 -8.20 5.13
N LEU A 93 -8.06 -9.51 4.94
CA LEU A 93 -7.86 -10.16 3.64
C LEU A 93 -8.86 -9.66 2.60
N VAL A 94 -10.14 -9.54 2.96
CA VAL A 94 -11.17 -8.99 2.07
C VAL A 94 -10.87 -7.53 1.74
N VAL A 95 -10.53 -6.70 2.73
CA VAL A 95 -10.18 -5.29 2.50
C VAL A 95 -8.94 -5.17 1.62
N LEU A 96 -7.92 -6.01 1.81
CA LEU A 96 -6.71 -6.03 1.00
C LEU A 96 -7.03 -6.43 -0.45
N ILE A 97 -7.79 -7.50 -0.68
CA ILE A 97 -8.14 -7.98 -2.02
C ILE A 97 -9.00 -6.94 -2.74
N VAL A 98 -10.00 -6.37 -2.06
CA VAL A 98 -10.84 -5.30 -2.63
C VAL A 98 -9.98 -4.08 -2.97
N ASN A 99 -9.06 -3.68 -2.10
CA ASN A 99 -8.16 -2.55 -2.36
C ASN A 99 -7.24 -2.83 -3.56
N ILE A 100 -6.65 -4.01 -3.64
CA ILE A 100 -5.83 -4.40 -4.79
C ILE A 100 -6.67 -4.42 -6.07
N LEU A 101 -7.88 -4.99 -6.05
CA LEU A 101 -8.70 -5.10 -7.26
C LEU A 101 -9.23 -3.73 -7.73
N PHE A 102 -9.64 -2.86 -6.81
CA PHE A 102 -10.33 -1.60 -7.14
C PHE A 102 -9.39 -0.38 -7.20
N ILE A 103 -8.23 -0.41 -6.55
CA ILE A 103 -7.26 0.71 -6.58
C ILE A 103 -6.05 0.31 -7.41
N VAL A 104 -5.37 -0.76 -7.03
CA VAL A 104 -4.13 -1.20 -7.71
C VAL A 104 -4.46 -1.72 -9.13
N GLY A 105 -5.54 -2.47 -9.27
CA GLY A 105 -6.00 -3.08 -10.52
C GLY A 105 -6.19 -2.07 -11.65
N PRO A 106 -6.99 -0.99 -11.48
CA PRO A 106 -7.16 0.02 -12.50
C PRO A 106 -5.88 0.76 -12.85
N VAL A 107 -5.01 1.02 -11.87
CA VAL A 107 -3.72 1.70 -12.10
C VAL A 107 -2.81 0.83 -12.98
N PHE A 108 -2.63 -0.43 -12.60
CA PHE A 108 -1.82 -1.37 -13.38
C PHE A 108 -2.47 -1.73 -14.72
N GLY A 109 -3.80 -1.82 -14.77
CA GLY A 109 -4.56 -2.04 -15.99
C GLY A 109 -4.37 -0.89 -16.99
N PHE A 110 -4.44 0.35 -16.51
CA PHE A 110 -4.16 1.53 -17.34
C PHE A 110 -2.71 1.54 -17.86
N LEU A 111 -1.75 1.20 -17.01
CA LEU A 111 -0.34 1.06 -17.41
C LEU A 111 -0.16 -0.05 -18.46
N GLY A 112 -0.84 -1.18 -18.26
CA GLY A 112 -0.86 -2.30 -19.19
C GLY A 112 -1.46 -1.91 -20.55
N VAL A 113 -2.52 -1.11 -20.56
CA VAL A 113 -3.10 -0.55 -21.80
C VAL A 113 -2.08 0.34 -22.50
N LEU A 114 -1.42 1.26 -21.77
CA LEU A 114 -0.39 2.15 -22.32
C LEU A 114 0.74 1.37 -23.02
N ILE A 115 1.25 0.33 -22.37
CA ILE A 115 2.30 -0.54 -22.92
C ILE A 115 1.74 -1.38 -24.09
N GLY A 116 0.54 -1.93 -23.94
CA GLY A 116 -0.12 -2.76 -24.93
C GLY A 116 -0.36 -2.02 -26.24
N GLY A 117 -0.73 -0.73 -26.21
CA GLY A 117 -0.88 0.04 -27.44
C GLY A 117 0.43 0.28 -28.17
N TRP A 118 1.56 0.43 -27.46
CA TRP A 118 2.88 0.45 -28.10
C TRP A 118 3.23 -0.90 -28.74
N ALA A 119 2.87 -2.01 -28.10
CA ALA A 119 3.05 -3.35 -28.66
C ALA A 119 2.18 -3.59 -29.92
N LEU A 120 0.94 -3.09 -29.94
CA LEU A 120 0.07 -3.14 -31.12
C LEU A 120 0.68 -2.36 -32.29
N ILE A 121 1.20 -1.16 -32.04
CA ILE A 121 1.86 -0.35 -33.06
C ILE A 121 3.10 -1.07 -33.61
N ALA A 122 3.92 -1.64 -32.72
CA ALA A 122 5.10 -2.43 -33.12
C ALA A 122 4.71 -3.63 -34.01
N THR A 123 3.61 -4.31 -33.68
CA THR A 123 3.07 -5.41 -34.48
C THR A 123 2.60 -4.94 -35.86
N GLY A 124 1.95 -3.77 -35.93
CA GLY A 124 1.55 -3.14 -37.20
C GLY A 124 2.74 -2.86 -38.12
N PHE A 125 3.87 -2.41 -37.57
CA PHE A 125 5.12 -2.24 -38.32
C PHE A 125 5.78 -3.55 -38.75
N LEU A 126 5.51 -4.65 -38.04
CA LEU A 126 6.02 -5.97 -38.42
C LEU A 126 5.24 -6.57 -39.60
N SER A 127 3.97 -6.19 -39.77
CA SER A 127 3.10 -6.65 -40.87
C SER A 127 3.73 -6.56 -42.27
N PRO A 128 4.30 -5.41 -42.73
CA PRO A 128 4.94 -5.34 -44.05
C PRO A 128 6.18 -6.24 -44.17
N VAL A 129 6.91 -6.46 -43.08
CA VAL A 129 8.08 -7.34 -43.06
C VAL A 129 7.67 -8.80 -43.25
N ILE A 130 6.63 -9.23 -42.54
CA ILE A 130 6.09 -10.58 -42.65
C ILE A 130 5.54 -10.82 -44.06
N TRP A 131 4.83 -9.84 -44.62
CA TRP A 131 4.34 -9.94 -45.99
C TRP A 131 5.49 -10.01 -47.01
N ALA A 132 6.53 -9.20 -46.86
CA ALA A 132 7.69 -9.24 -47.74
C ALA A 132 8.39 -10.61 -47.72
N PHE A 133 8.49 -11.25 -46.55
CA PHE A 133 9.03 -12.61 -46.46
C PHE A 133 8.15 -13.65 -47.16
N SER A 134 6.82 -13.48 -47.11
CA SER A 134 5.86 -14.40 -47.73
C SER A 134 5.95 -14.45 -49.27
N LEU A 135 6.55 -13.44 -49.92
CA LEU A 135 6.75 -13.42 -51.37
C LEU A 135 7.62 -14.57 -51.88
N LEU A 136 8.54 -15.09 -51.05
CA LEU A 136 9.48 -16.16 -51.44
C LEU A 136 8.80 -17.48 -51.81
N TRP A 137 7.58 -17.73 -51.32
CA TRP A 137 6.84 -18.99 -51.52
C TRP A 137 5.51 -18.81 -52.27
N ARG A 138 5.16 -17.60 -52.73
CA ARG A 138 3.82 -17.27 -53.25
C ARG A 138 3.75 -17.13 -54.76
N THR A 139 2.57 -17.48 -55.31
CA THR A 139 2.21 -17.25 -56.71
C THR A 139 1.63 -15.83 -56.91
N PRO A 140 1.89 -15.15 -58.03
CA PRO A 140 1.67 -13.71 -58.20
C PRO A 140 0.20 -13.26 -58.36
N ALA A 141 -0.78 -14.17 -58.39
CA ALA A 141 -2.16 -13.86 -58.76
C ALA A 141 -2.91 -12.89 -57.83
N LEU A 142 -2.47 -12.71 -56.58
CA LEU A 142 -3.17 -11.89 -55.57
C LEU A 142 -2.36 -10.68 -55.06
N LEU A 143 -1.20 -10.39 -55.66
CA LEU A 143 -0.25 -9.40 -55.13
C LEU A 143 -0.80 -7.97 -55.07
N LEU A 144 -1.57 -7.53 -56.08
CA LEU A 144 -2.12 -6.17 -56.12
C LEU A 144 -3.17 -5.92 -55.04
N THR A 145 -4.04 -6.91 -54.78
CA THR A 145 -5.05 -6.81 -53.73
C THR A 145 -4.40 -6.78 -52.36
N GLU A 146 -3.42 -7.63 -52.09
CA GLU A 146 -2.68 -7.64 -50.82
C GLU A 146 -1.88 -6.35 -50.59
N LEU A 147 -1.29 -5.79 -51.64
CA LEU A 147 -0.57 -4.51 -51.56
C LEU A 147 -1.50 -3.37 -51.11
N SER A 148 -2.75 -3.36 -51.60
CA SER A 148 -3.74 -2.37 -51.18
C SER A 148 -4.09 -2.49 -49.69
N TRP A 149 -4.28 -3.72 -49.19
CA TRP A 149 -4.51 -3.97 -47.75
C TRP A 149 -3.32 -3.59 -46.89
N LEU A 150 -2.09 -3.81 -47.36
CA LEU A 150 -0.89 -3.39 -46.64
C LEU A 150 -0.76 -1.88 -46.54
N LEU A 151 -1.03 -1.15 -47.62
CA LEU A 151 -1.04 0.30 -47.60
C LEU A 151 -2.05 0.84 -46.58
N VAL A 152 -3.23 0.20 -46.50
CA VAL A 152 -4.23 0.51 -45.47
C VAL A 152 -3.67 0.24 -44.07
N ILE A 153 -3.09 -0.94 -43.81
CA ILE A 153 -2.53 -1.31 -42.50
C ILE A 153 -1.42 -0.33 -42.09
N ILE A 154 -0.51 0.00 -43.00
CA ILE A 154 0.58 0.97 -42.75
C ILE A 154 0.00 2.35 -42.43
N GLY A 155 -0.96 2.82 -43.23
CA GLY A 155 -1.63 4.10 -43.01
C GLY A 155 -2.34 4.16 -41.64
N THR A 156 -3.12 3.13 -41.31
CA THR A 156 -3.79 3.03 -40.01
C THR A 156 -2.80 2.95 -38.85
N THR A 157 -1.70 2.22 -39.02
CA THR A 157 -0.65 2.10 -37.98
C THR A 157 0.03 3.45 -37.72
N LEU A 158 0.30 4.25 -38.75
CA LEU A 158 0.87 5.59 -38.59
C LEU A 158 -0.08 6.55 -37.87
N VAL A 159 -1.36 6.53 -38.22
CA VAL A 159 -2.38 7.33 -37.53
C VAL A 159 -2.50 6.89 -36.07
N ALA A 160 -2.55 5.59 -35.82
CA ALA A 160 -2.57 5.03 -34.47
C ALA A 160 -1.33 5.43 -33.66
N LEU A 161 -0.13 5.39 -34.26
CA LEU A 161 1.12 5.84 -33.63
C LEU A 161 1.04 7.31 -33.24
N SER A 162 0.56 8.18 -34.12
CA SER A 162 0.45 9.62 -33.85
C SER A 162 -0.49 9.91 -32.68
N LEU A 163 -1.68 9.28 -32.68
CA LEU A 163 -2.66 9.42 -31.60
C LEU A 163 -2.13 8.84 -30.28
N TRP A 164 -1.51 7.68 -30.32
CA TRP A 164 -0.97 7.02 -29.13
C TRP A 164 0.19 7.80 -28.52
N TYR A 165 1.05 8.38 -29.35
CA TYR A 165 2.12 9.24 -28.90
C TYR A 165 1.58 10.47 -28.16
N LEU A 166 0.55 11.13 -28.69
CA LEU A 166 -0.11 12.25 -28.01
C LEU A 166 -0.71 11.84 -26.66
N LEU A 167 -1.37 10.68 -26.62
CA LEU A 167 -1.96 10.13 -25.40
C LEU A 167 -0.88 9.87 -24.33
N SER A 168 0.20 9.18 -24.71
CA SER A 168 1.32 8.88 -23.81
C SER A 168 2.06 10.13 -23.32
N LYS A 169 2.22 11.15 -24.18
CA LYS A 169 2.79 12.43 -23.79
C LYS A 169 1.89 13.16 -22.80
N GLY A 170 0.57 13.14 -23.03
CA GLY A 170 -0.44 13.73 -22.15
C GLY A 170 -0.42 13.10 -20.76
N THR A 171 -0.36 11.77 -20.67
CA THR A 171 -0.31 11.08 -19.37
C THR A 171 0.96 11.43 -18.57
N VAL A 172 2.12 11.47 -19.22
CA VAL A 172 3.38 11.88 -18.57
C VAL A 172 3.32 13.34 -18.10
N MET A 173 2.72 14.23 -18.89
CA MET A 173 2.56 15.64 -18.50
C MET A 173 1.66 15.79 -17.27
N LEU A 174 0.55 15.06 -17.20
CA LEU A 174 -0.34 15.04 -16.05
C LEU A 174 0.36 14.50 -14.80
N ILE A 175 1.13 13.41 -14.94
CA ILE A 175 1.93 12.84 -13.85
C ILE A 175 2.92 13.87 -13.29
N LYS A 176 3.66 14.56 -14.18
CA LYS A 176 4.64 15.57 -13.76
C LYS A 176 3.97 16.73 -13.04
N LYS A 177 2.85 17.22 -13.58
CA LYS A 177 2.07 18.31 -12.98
C LYS A 177 1.53 17.92 -11.59
N TYR A 178 0.98 16.71 -11.46
CA TYR A 178 0.50 16.19 -10.18
C TYR A 178 1.64 16.09 -9.15
N SER A 179 2.78 15.53 -9.55
CA SER A 179 3.96 15.41 -8.68
C SER A 179 4.49 16.77 -8.23
N GLN A 180 4.49 17.78 -9.09
CA GLN A 180 4.92 19.14 -8.73
C GLN A 180 3.98 19.76 -7.69
N VAL A 181 2.66 19.71 -7.94
CA VAL A 181 1.65 20.23 -7.00
C VAL A 181 1.77 19.56 -5.63
N LEU A 182 1.96 18.23 -5.60
CA LEU A 182 2.15 17.51 -4.35
C LEU A 182 3.45 17.94 -3.64
N SER A 183 4.54 18.11 -4.38
CA SER A 183 5.81 18.55 -3.80
C SER A 183 5.77 19.98 -3.26
N ASP A 184 5.00 20.86 -3.91
CA ASP A 184 4.82 22.25 -3.47
C ASP A 184 3.96 22.32 -2.20
N TRP A 185 2.95 21.45 -2.08
CA TRP A 185 2.14 21.30 -0.85
C TRP A 185 2.95 20.78 0.34
N VAL A 186 3.84 19.83 0.13
CA VAL A 186 4.67 19.25 1.20
C VAL A 186 5.77 20.21 1.67
N LYS A 187 6.20 21.15 0.83
CA LYS A 187 7.22 22.15 1.15
C LYS A 187 6.67 23.47 1.70
N GLY A 188 5.34 23.57 1.86
CA GLY A 188 4.66 24.72 2.48
C GLY A 188 4.90 24.79 3.97
#